data_AF-A0A1F8E8V8-F1
#
_entry.id   AF-A0A1F8E8V8-F1
#
_cell.length_a   1.000
_cell.length_b   1.000
_cell.length_c   1.000
_cell.angle_alpha   90.00
_cell.angle_beta   90.00
_cell.angle_gamma   90.00
#
_symmetry.space_group_name_H-M   'P 1'
#
loop_
_entity.id
_entity.type
_entity.pdbx_description
1 polymer ?
#
loop_
_entity_poly.entity_id
_entity_poly.type
_entity_poly.pdbx_seq_one_letter_code
_entity_poly.pdbx_strand_id
1 'polypeptide(L)'
;MTMTTSKIIKSIAIHSDYPVISGIKDLGGFLRFIEWIATPQYLREPKFQKDLAELIGVSEDTLTDWKRHPQFPLLLQSKISAWIKERVPDVIGALYETASAKGESKEVELFLRLAGMQTRKEKEKKSKK
;
A
#
# COMPACT_ATOMS: atom_id res chain seq x y z
N MET A 1 -43.65 26.88 33.77
CA MET A 1 -42.40 26.09 33.92
C MET A 1 -42.51 24.84 33.08
N THR A 2 -41.76 24.76 31.99
CA THR A 2 -41.01 23.56 31.53
C THR A 2 -40.21 24.00 30.31
N MET A 3 -38.89 24.11 30.47
CA MET A 3 -37.97 24.52 29.41
C MET A 3 -37.76 23.36 28.44
N THR A 4 -37.97 23.65 27.16
CA THR A 4 -37.56 22.85 26.02
C THR A 4 -36.03 22.81 25.96
N THR A 5 -35.43 21.61 26.01
CA THR A 5 -34.03 21.43 25.60
C THR A 5 -33.94 20.22 24.69
N SER A 6 -34.25 20.44 23.41
CA SER A 6 -33.79 19.58 22.32
C SER A 6 -32.27 19.68 22.26
N LYS A 7 -31.59 18.66 22.76
CA LYS A 7 -30.14 18.53 22.70
C LYS A 7 -29.78 18.17 21.26
N ILE A 8 -29.54 19.20 20.45
CA ILE A 8 -28.98 19.06 19.10
C ILE A 8 -27.59 18.45 19.27
N ILE A 9 -27.48 17.14 19.10
CA ILE A 9 -26.21 16.46 18.95
C ILE A 9 -25.68 16.91 17.58
N LYS A 10 -24.74 17.87 17.58
CA LYS A 10 -23.96 18.19 16.38
C LYS A 10 -23.34 16.88 15.90
N SER A 11 -23.84 16.35 14.79
CA SER A 11 -23.20 15.25 14.08
C SER A 11 -21.77 15.66 13.80
N ILE A 12 -20.81 15.02 14.45
CA ILE A 12 -19.40 15.12 14.08
C ILE A 12 -19.36 14.53 12.68
N ALA A 13 -19.25 15.40 11.67
CA ALA A 13 -19.01 14.96 10.31
C ALA A 13 -17.68 14.20 10.34
N ILE A 14 -17.75 12.88 10.32
CA ILE A 14 -16.58 12.03 10.12
C ILE A 14 -16.11 12.35 8.70
N HIS A 15 -15.12 13.24 8.59
CA HIS A 15 -14.38 13.41 7.34
C HIS A 15 -13.69 12.07 7.09
N SER A 16 -14.29 11.28 6.20
CA SER A 16 -13.60 10.09 5.70
C SER A 16 -12.41 10.56 4.87
N ASP A 17 -11.23 10.06 5.18
CA ASP A 17 -10.03 10.26 4.35
C ASP A 17 -10.15 9.56 2.97
N TYR A 18 -11.25 8.83 2.75
CA TYR A 18 -11.54 8.20 1.47
C TYR A 18 -12.43 9.09 0.60
N PRO A 19 -12.13 9.20 -0.71
CA PRO A 19 -13.05 9.82 -1.65
C PRO A 19 -14.39 9.09 -1.61
N VAL A 20 -15.51 9.81 -1.74
CA VAL A 20 -16.84 9.21 -1.82
C VAL A 20 -16.89 8.28 -3.03
N ILE A 21 -16.81 6.96 -2.79
CA ILE A 21 -16.81 5.97 -3.86
C ILE A 21 -18.26 5.67 -4.25
N SER A 22 -18.76 6.40 -5.24
CA SER A 22 -20.09 6.15 -5.81
C SER A 22 -20.12 4.80 -6.52
N GLY A 23 -21.17 4.00 -6.29
CA GLY A 23 -21.39 2.72 -6.99
C GLY A 23 -20.97 1.47 -6.22
N ILE A 24 -20.42 1.62 -5.01
CA ILE A 24 -20.09 0.49 -4.13
C ILE A 24 -21.08 0.43 -2.98
N LYS A 25 -21.87 -0.64 -2.91
CA LYS A 25 -22.88 -0.85 -1.85
C LYS A 25 -22.25 -1.13 -0.49
N ASP A 26 -21.18 -1.93 -0.48
CA ASP A 26 -20.42 -2.26 0.73
C ASP A 26 -19.01 -1.65 0.65
N LEU A 27 -18.91 -0.38 1.06
CA LEU A 27 -17.64 0.33 1.11
C LEU A 27 -16.67 -0.29 2.13
N GLY A 28 -17.20 -0.81 3.24
CA GLY A 28 -16.40 -1.42 4.29
C GLY A 28 -15.69 -2.66 3.78
N GLY A 29 -16.42 -3.60 3.19
CA GLY A 29 -15.85 -4.79 2.57
C GLY A 29 -14.89 -4.46 1.43
N PHE A 30 -15.21 -3.46 0.60
CA PHE A 30 -14.34 -3.02 -0.49
C PHE A 30 -12.97 -2.54 0.00
N LEU A 31 -12.94 -1.69 1.03
CA LEU A 31 -11.69 -1.21 1.61
C LEU A 31 -10.92 -2.34 2.30
N ARG A 32 -11.61 -3.24 3.00
CA ARG A 32 -10.99 -4.43 3.60
C ARG A 32 -10.36 -5.35 2.57
N PHE A 33 -11.01 -5.51 1.42
CA PHE A 33 -10.45 -6.28 0.31
C PHE A 33 -9.19 -5.64 -0.28
N ILE A 34 -9.17 -4.31 -0.42
CA ILE A 34 -7.98 -3.57 -0.86
C ILE A 34 -6.83 -3.73 0.14
N GLU A 35 -7.09 -3.64 1.44
CA GLU A 35 -6.07 -3.86 2.47
C GLU A 35 -5.50 -5.28 2.42
N TRP A 36 -6.40 -6.26 2.26
CA TRP A 36 -6.02 -7.66 2.15
C TRP A 36 -5.16 -7.93 0.90
N ILE A 37 -5.55 -7.38 -0.26
CA ILE A 37 -4.80 -7.62 -1.51
C ILE A 37 -3.46 -6.88 -1.53
N ALA A 38 -3.39 -5.70 -0.89
CA ALA A 38 -2.15 -4.93 -0.70
C ALA A 38 -1.15 -5.63 0.22
N THR A 39 -1.64 -6.52 1.11
CA THR A 39 -0.80 -7.29 2.01
C THR A 39 -0.06 -8.40 1.23
N PRO A 40 1.25 -8.63 1.48
CA PRO A 40 1.98 -9.73 0.85
C PRO A 40 1.33 -11.08 1.14
N GLN A 41 1.29 -11.98 0.14
CA GLN A 41 0.54 -13.24 0.23
C GLN A 41 0.87 -14.10 1.45
N TYR A 42 2.13 -14.09 1.91
CA TYR A 42 2.57 -14.85 3.08
C TYR A 42 2.13 -14.24 4.43
N LEU A 43 1.67 -12.98 4.44
CA LEU A 43 1.14 -12.26 5.61
C LEU A 43 -0.38 -12.09 5.56
N ARG A 44 -1.06 -12.62 4.53
CA ARG A 44 -2.50 -12.44 4.39
C ARG A 44 -3.27 -13.30 5.36
N GLU A 45 -4.21 -12.67 6.06
CA GLU A 45 -5.22 -13.34 6.88
C GLU A 45 -6.62 -12.81 6.50
N PRO A 46 -7.54 -13.69 6.05
CA PRO A 46 -7.36 -15.12 5.77
C PRO A 46 -6.47 -15.36 4.53
N LYS A 47 -6.01 -16.59 4.31
CA LYS A 47 -5.02 -16.87 3.25
C LYS A 47 -5.62 -16.86 1.84
N PHE A 48 -6.90 -17.19 1.72
CA PHE A 48 -7.59 -17.32 0.44
C PHE A 48 -8.68 -16.25 0.26
N GLN A 49 -8.93 -15.88 -1.00
CA GLN A 49 -9.91 -14.85 -1.35
C GLN A 49 -11.33 -15.28 -0.97
N LYS A 50 -11.68 -16.56 -1.17
CA LYS A 50 -12.99 -17.13 -0.78
C LYS A 50 -13.28 -16.95 0.71
N ASP A 51 -12.28 -17.21 1.57
CA ASP A 51 -12.42 -17.12 3.02
C ASP A 51 -12.61 -15.66 3.46
N LEU A 52 -11.97 -14.72 2.75
CA LEU A 52 -12.18 -13.29 2.99
C LEU A 52 -13.60 -12.88 2.56
N ALA A 53 -14.09 -13.41 1.43
CA ALA A 53 -15.43 -13.13 0.94
C ALA A 53 -16.48 -13.57 1.97
N GLU A 54 -16.33 -14.79 2.50
CA GLU A 54 -17.14 -15.33 3.60
C GLU A 54 -17.05 -14.44 4.86
N LEU A 55 -15.83 -14.03 5.23
CA LEU A 55 -15.59 -13.20 6.42
C LEU A 55 -16.26 -11.82 6.34
N ILE A 56 -16.24 -11.18 5.17
CA ILE A 56 -16.86 -9.87 4.97
C ILE A 56 -18.33 -9.96 4.51
N GLY A 57 -18.86 -11.17 4.32
CA GLY A 57 -20.26 -11.41 3.98
C GLY A 57 -20.63 -11.11 2.52
N VAL A 58 -19.69 -11.23 1.59
CA VAL A 58 -19.93 -11.03 0.14
C VAL A 58 -19.59 -12.29 -0.65
N SER A 59 -20.10 -12.39 -1.88
CA SER A 59 -19.71 -13.47 -2.80
C SER A 59 -18.30 -13.25 -3.35
N GLU A 60 -17.59 -14.33 -3.69
CA GLU A 60 -16.27 -14.24 -4.32
C GLU A 60 -16.32 -13.51 -5.68
N ASP A 61 -17.42 -13.64 -6.41
CA ASP A 61 -17.67 -12.90 -7.66
C ASP A 61 -17.72 -11.40 -7.42
N THR A 62 -18.33 -10.95 -6.30
CA THR A 62 -18.35 -9.54 -5.91
C THR A 62 -16.94 -8.99 -5.70
N LEU A 63 -16.04 -9.75 -5.07
CA LEU A 63 -14.63 -9.37 -4.93
C LEU A 63 -13.93 -9.24 -6.29
N THR A 64 -14.26 -10.15 -7.21
CA THR A 64 -13.71 -10.13 -8.57
C THR A 64 -14.21 -8.92 -9.36
N ASP A 65 -15.49 -8.56 -9.22
CA ASP A 65 -16.07 -7.36 -9.82
C ASP A 65 -15.48 -6.08 -9.24
N TRP A 66 -15.21 -6.03 -7.94
CA TRP A 66 -14.54 -4.89 -7.30
C TRP A 66 -13.18 -4.56 -7.92
N LYS A 67 -12.43 -5.55 -8.42
CA LYS A 67 -11.16 -5.30 -9.12
C LYS A 67 -11.33 -4.49 -10.41
N ARG A 68 -12.52 -4.51 -11.00
CA ARG A 68 -12.86 -3.75 -12.23
C ARG A 68 -13.28 -2.31 -11.92
N HIS A 69 -13.54 -1.99 -10.66
CA HIS A 69 -13.96 -0.66 -10.27
C HIS A 69 -12.82 0.36 -10.52
N PRO A 70 -13.08 1.52 -11.15
CA PRO A 70 -12.04 2.49 -11.52
C PRO A 70 -11.17 2.97 -10.33
N GLN A 71 -11.77 3.05 -9.14
CA GLN A 71 -11.07 3.49 -7.92
C GLN A 71 -10.21 2.38 -7.27
N PHE A 72 -10.44 1.12 -7.62
CA PHE A 72 -9.72 -0.02 -7.01
C PHE A 72 -8.20 0.08 -7.22
N PRO A 73 -7.66 0.20 -8.44
CA PRO A 73 -6.22 0.28 -8.64
C PRO A 73 -5.57 1.50 -7.98
N LEU A 74 -6.29 2.62 -7.91
CA LEU A 74 -5.79 3.87 -7.30
C LEU A 74 -5.61 3.70 -5.78
N LEU A 75 -6.64 3.18 -5.11
CA LEU A 75 -6.61 2.95 -3.67
C LEU A 75 -5.62 1.83 -3.30
N LEU A 76 -5.55 0.78 -4.11
CA LEU A 76 -4.56 -0.28 -3.96
C LEU A 76 -3.14 0.25 -4.05
N GLN A 77 -2.83 1.05 -5.08
CA GLN A 77 -1.51 1.66 -5.23
C GLN A 77 -1.16 2.52 -4.02
N SER A 78 -2.12 3.29 -3.50
CA SER A 78 -1.91 4.14 -2.33
C SER A 78 -1.56 3.31 -1.09
N LYS A 79 -2.29 2.21 -0.86
CA LYS A 79 -2.02 1.28 0.26
C LYS A 79 -0.66 0.60 0.13
N ILE A 80 -0.32 0.10 -1.06
CA ILE A 80 1.00 -0.49 -1.32
C ILE A 80 2.11 0.54 -1.08
N SER A 81 1.94 1.76 -1.57
CA SER A 81 2.93 2.83 -1.41
C SER A 81 3.14 3.20 0.05
N ALA A 82 2.06 3.29 0.84
CA ALA A 82 2.17 3.51 2.29
C ALA A 82 2.93 2.37 2.97
N TRP A 83 2.54 1.12 2.66
CA TRP A 83 3.19 -0.08 3.21
C TRP A 83 4.68 -0.17 2.89
N ILE A 84 5.08 0.21 1.66
CA ILE A 84 6.48 0.28 1.24
C ILE A 84 7.21 1.37 2.01
N LYS A 85 6.67 2.59 2.08
CA LYS A 85 7.34 3.74 2.71
C LYS A 85 7.73 3.45 4.17
N GLU A 86 6.87 2.77 4.91
CA GLU A 86 7.15 2.37 6.29
C GLU A 86 8.32 1.38 6.41
N ARG A 87 8.59 0.59 5.36
CA ARG A 87 9.64 -0.46 5.33
C ARG A 87 10.93 0.00 4.67
N VAL A 88 10.92 1.16 4.00
CA VAL A 88 12.14 1.72 3.39
C VAL A 88 13.28 1.83 4.41
N PRO A 89 13.08 2.31 5.65
CA PRO A 89 14.15 2.34 6.65
C PRO A 89 14.76 0.96 6.96
N ASP A 90 13.92 -0.06 7.12
CA ASP A 90 14.37 -1.44 7.42
C ASP A 90 15.19 -2.02 6.25
N VAL A 91 14.74 -1.78 5.02
CA VAL A 91 15.46 -2.21 3.81
C VAL A 91 16.80 -1.49 3.68
N ILE A 92 16.85 -0.19 3.98
CA ILE A 92 18.10 0.58 4.00
C ILE A 92 19.05 0.05 5.09
N GLY A 93 18.54 -0.31 6.26
CA GLY A 93 19.32 -0.93 7.33
C GLY A 93 19.94 -2.26 6.90
N ALA A 94 19.13 -3.16 6.34
CA ALA A 94 19.60 -4.45 5.82
C ALA A 94 20.61 -4.28 4.67
N LEU A 95 20.42 -3.27 3.81
CA LEU A 95 21.36 -2.92 2.74
C LEU A 95 22.71 -2.44 3.33
N TYR A 96 22.67 -1.60 4.36
CA TYR A 96 23.89 -1.15 5.05
C TYR A 96 24.66 -2.31 5.69
N GLU A 97 23.97 -3.20 6.40
CA GLU A 97 24.59 -4.37 7.03
C GLU A 97 25.25 -5.28 6.00
N THR A 98 24.55 -5.57 4.90
CA THR A 98 25.09 -6.42 3.82
C THR A 98 26.26 -5.76 3.08
N ALA A 99 26.15 -4.47 2.76
CA ALA A 99 27.23 -3.71 2.13
C ALA A 99 28.47 -3.63 3.04
N SER A 100 28.29 -3.42 4.34
CA SER A 100 29.40 -3.29 5.30
C SER A 100 30.04 -4.63 5.64
N ALA A 101 29.25 -5.71 5.75
CA ALA A 101 29.75 -7.03 6.13
C ALA A 101 30.40 -7.78 4.97
N LYS A 102 29.79 -7.75 3.78
CA LYS A 102 30.26 -8.52 2.62
C LYS A 102 31.09 -7.71 1.63
N GLY A 103 30.86 -6.39 1.55
CA GLY A 103 31.54 -5.53 0.58
C GLY A 103 31.20 -5.89 -0.89
N GLU A 104 30.07 -6.55 -1.15
CA GLU A 104 29.66 -6.88 -2.51
C GLU A 104 29.44 -5.59 -3.31
N SER A 105 30.02 -5.53 -4.51
CA SER A 105 30.13 -4.29 -5.29
C SER A 105 28.79 -3.65 -5.63
N LYS A 106 27.69 -4.43 -5.70
CA LYS A 106 26.37 -3.91 -6.10
C LYS A 106 25.64 -3.25 -4.94
N GLU A 107 25.73 -3.83 -3.75
CA GLU A 107 25.12 -3.38 -2.50
C GLU A 107 25.83 -2.10 -2.04
N VAL A 108 27.16 -2.10 -2.09
CA VAL A 108 27.98 -0.90 -1.85
C VAL A 108 27.66 0.19 -2.88
N GLU A 109 27.56 -0.15 -4.16
CA GLU A 109 27.19 0.82 -5.21
C GLU A 109 25.80 1.42 -4.97
N LEU A 110 24.82 0.59 -4.60
CA LEU A 110 23.46 1.02 -4.32
C LEU A 110 23.41 1.95 -3.09
N PHE A 111 24.14 1.61 -2.03
CA PHE A 111 24.24 2.45 -0.83
C PHE A 111 24.93 3.79 -1.11
N LEU A 112 26.03 3.79 -1.86
CA LEU A 112 26.72 5.01 -2.30
C LEU A 112 25.81 5.89 -3.18
N ARG A 113 25.03 5.28 -4.07
CA ARG A 113 24.04 6.00 -4.89
C ARG A 113 22.94 6.63 -4.04
N LEU A 114 22.45 5.93 -3.01
CA LEU A 114 21.48 6.47 -2.06
C LEU A 114 22.05 7.68 -1.30
N ALA A 115 23.35 7.66 -0.97
CA ALA A 115 24.06 8.78 -0.36
C ALA A 115 24.36 9.94 -1.34
N GLY A 116 23.92 9.85 -2.60
CA GLY A 116 24.17 10.87 -3.62
C GLY A 116 25.58 10.82 -4.22
N MET A 117 26.34 9.76 -3.97
CA MET A 117 27.68 9.59 -4.53
C MET A 117 27.60 8.94 -5.92
N GLN A 118 28.23 9.58 -6.90
CA GLN A 118 28.24 9.05 -8.25
C GLN A 118 29.32 7.97 -8.40
N THR A 119 28.91 6.71 -8.43
CA THR A 119 29.77 5.60 -8.83
C THR A 119 29.86 5.59 -10.35
N ARG A 120 30.97 6.06 -10.92
CA ARG A 120 31.20 5.93 -12.37
C ARG A 120 31.24 4.44 -12.73
N LYS A 121 30.36 3.99 -13.61
CA LYS A 121 30.62 2.80 -14.43
C LYS A 121 30.98 3.24 -15.83
N GLU A 122 32.27 3.21 -16.15
CA GLU A 122 32.74 3.30 -17.53
C GLU A 122 32.11 2.20 -18.38
N LYS A 123 31.43 2.62 -19.45
CA LYS A 123 31.74 2.12 -20.79
C LYS A 123 31.60 3.29 -21.77
N GLU A 124 32.70 4.00 -22.01
CA GLU A 124 32.87 4.74 -23.25
C GLU A 124 32.67 3.74 -24.40
N LYS A 125 31.59 3.93 -25.17
CA LYS A 125 31.48 3.31 -26.48
C LYS A 125 32.58 3.91 -27.35
N LYS A 126 33.72 3.23 -27.46
CA LYS A 126 34.72 3.53 -28.50
C LYS A 126 34.00 3.52 -29.85
N SER A 127 33.90 4.72 -30.43
CA SER A 127 33.62 4.96 -31.83
C SER A 127 34.40 3.96 -32.69
N LYS A 128 33.71 3.12 -33.45
CA LYS A 128 34.27 2.43 -34.60
C LYS A 128 33.98 3.29 -35.82
N LYS A 129 35.07 3.88 -36.31
CA LYS A 129 35.39 4.38 -37.66
C LYS A 129 34.31 4.23 -38.72
#